data_AF-W2RLE2-F1
#
_entry.id   AF-W2RLE2-F1
#
_cell.length_a   1.000
_cell.length_b   1.000
_cell.length_c   1.000
_cell.angle_alpha   90.00
_cell.angle_beta   90.00
_cell.angle_gamma   90.00
#
_symmetry.space_group_name_H-M   'P 1'
#
loop_
_entity.id
_entity.type
_entity.pdbx_description
1 polymer ?
#
loop_
_entity_poly.entity_id
_entity_poly.type
_entity_poly.pdbx_seq_one_letter_code
_entity_poly.pdbx_strand_id
1 'polypeptide(L)'
;MADSKPEEGHQTGFPQSPSAFDDDPRVSFSRLDDKYILETDEGNEYEWDSDLKRWVPVLDQELLDQQAAVYRVEGVDENAPAAQNKKKRKQNGDESGQKQKKARVNTACYVTSLPLDADKDEIKHVFGKMGMIAEEIDSGQPRIKMYEDDKGQFKGDALIVYFRPESVDLAIQMLDDTEFRLGSQGLNGNMRVQAADFSYKAQQEAPEKKNKRDQQKVIKKTQKMNHRLADWDDDDPQQLAETSSKWDKVVILKHMFTPKELEEDPSAILDIKEDIRDECSKLGNITNVVLYDLEATGVASVKFTDPDAALACVELMNGRWFDERQLEAYIANGTERFKKSSDKSQLLGGDENEDENEESRIDKFGEWLEEER
;
A
#
# COMPACT_ATOMS: atom_id res chain seq x y z
N MET A 1 -39.09 -14.47 -0.16
CA MET A 1 -38.97 -15.21 1.11
C MET A 1 -37.67 -14.75 1.73
N ALA A 2 -37.75 -14.27 2.96
CA ALA A 2 -36.76 -13.39 3.58
C ALA A 2 -35.43 -14.09 3.87
N ASP A 3 -34.36 -13.36 3.57
CA ASP A 3 -32.98 -13.66 3.89
C ASP A 3 -32.71 -13.16 5.32
N SER A 4 -32.57 -14.09 6.28
CA SER A 4 -32.27 -13.78 7.68
C SER A 4 -30.80 -14.05 7.95
N LYS A 5 -30.01 -12.97 8.01
CA LYS A 5 -28.66 -12.92 8.58
C LYS A 5 -28.69 -13.46 10.02
N PRO A 6 -27.66 -14.22 10.48
CA PRO A 6 -27.52 -14.50 11.90
C PRO A 6 -27.11 -13.20 12.61
N GLU A 7 -27.97 -12.73 13.51
CA GLU A 7 -27.68 -11.67 14.46
C GLU A 7 -26.42 -12.04 15.28
N GLU A 8 -25.50 -11.09 15.44
CA GLU A 8 -24.48 -11.12 16.48
C GLU A 8 -25.17 -11.15 17.85
N GLY A 9 -25.51 -12.35 18.30
CA GLY A 9 -26.12 -12.59 19.60
C GLY A 9 -25.16 -12.19 20.70
N HIS A 10 -25.37 -11.01 21.27
CA HIS A 10 -24.98 -10.77 22.65
C HIS A 10 -25.55 -11.93 23.48
N GLN A 11 -24.67 -12.76 24.04
CA GLN A 11 -25.01 -13.95 24.82
C GLN A 11 -25.62 -13.52 26.17
N THR A 12 -26.85 -13.03 26.13
CA THR A 12 -27.61 -12.54 27.27
C THR A 12 -28.13 -13.75 28.05
N GLY A 13 -27.45 -14.14 29.14
CA GLY A 13 -27.95 -15.18 30.04
C GLY A 13 -26.89 -16.11 30.63
N PHE A 14 -25.63 -16.01 30.19
CA PHE A 14 -24.53 -16.73 30.83
C PHE A 14 -23.97 -15.94 32.01
N PRO A 15 -23.59 -16.59 33.11
CA PRO A 15 -22.95 -15.90 34.21
C PRO A 15 -21.61 -15.30 33.73
N GLN A 16 -21.32 -14.05 34.08
CA GLN A 16 -20.11 -13.34 33.63
C GLN A 16 -19.07 -13.17 34.75
N SER A 17 -19.37 -13.66 35.95
CA SER A 17 -18.50 -13.55 37.12
C SER A 17 -18.22 -14.93 37.71
N PRO A 18 -16.96 -15.27 38.01
CA PRO A 18 -16.60 -16.57 38.60
C PRO A 18 -17.34 -16.92 39.90
N SER A 19 -17.73 -15.91 40.67
CA SER A 19 -18.55 -16.05 41.88
C SER A 19 -20.00 -16.48 41.62
N ALA A 20 -20.49 -16.35 40.39
CA ALA A 20 -21.83 -16.76 39.98
C ALA A 20 -21.82 -18.09 39.22
N PHE A 21 -20.65 -18.73 39.06
CA PHE A 21 -20.51 -20.00 38.36
C PHE A 21 -20.96 -21.18 39.23
N ASP A 22 -20.72 -21.11 40.54
CA ASP A 22 -21.23 -22.10 41.51
C ASP A 22 -22.77 -22.09 41.66
N ASP A 23 -23.42 -20.98 41.29
CA ASP A 23 -24.89 -20.84 41.38
C ASP A 23 -25.61 -21.35 40.12
N ASP A 24 -24.92 -21.54 38.99
CA ASP A 24 -25.52 -22.02 37.74
C ASP A 24 -25.27 -23.52 37.55
N PRO A 25 -26.30 -24.38 37.59
CA PRO A 25 -26.15 -25.83 37.44
C PRO A 25 -25.64 -26.27 36.06
N ARG A 26 -25.60 -25.36 35.07
CA ARG A 26 -25.07 -25.60 33.72
C ARG A 26 -23.55 -25.46 33.66
N VAL A 27 -22.94 -24.85 34.67
CA VAL A 27 -21.50 -24.63 34.74
C VAL A 27 -20.85 -25.75 35.53
N SER A 28 -19.86 -26.38 34.92
CA SER A 28 -18.99 -27.39 35.53
C SER A 28 -17.54 -26.91 35.50
N PHE A 29 -16.72 -27.36 36.45
CA PHE A 29 -15.28 -27.04 36.46
C PHE A 29 -14.46 -28.25 36.01
N SER A 30 -13.80 -28.14 34.86
CA SER A 30 -12.86 -29.16 34.38
C SER A 30 -11.55 -29.04 35.12
N ARG A 31 -11.22 -30.06 35.93
CA ARG A 31 -9.94 -30.15 36.65
C ARG A 31 -8.76 -30.50 35.74
N LEU A 32 -9.01 -30.90 34.50
CA LEU A 32 -7.95 -31.23 33.54
C LEU A 32 -7.40 -29.96 32.89
N ASP A 33 -8.27 -29.02 32.59
CA ASP A 33 -7.94 -27.78 31.88
C ASP A 33 -7.92 -26.55 32.80
N ASP A 34 -8.26 -26.71 34.08
CA ASP A 34 -8.41 -25.64 35.08
C ASP A 34 -9.37 -24.52 34.61
N LYS A 35 -10.45 -24.91 33.93
CA LYS A 35 -11.42 -23.97 33.31
C LYS A 35 -12.86 -24.37 33.59
N TYR A 36 -13.74 -23.38 33.55
CA TYR A 36 -15.18 -23.57 33.65
C TYR A 36 -15.76 -23.89 32.27
N ILE A 37 -16.64 -24.88 32.21
CA ILE A 37 -17.34 -25.34 31.01
C ILE A 37 -18.84 -25.19 31.27
N LEU A 38 -19.56 -24.54 30.36
CA LEU A 38 -21.01 -24.40 30.38
C LEU A 38 -21.60 -25.27 29.27
N GLU A 39 -22.46 -26.22 29.64
CA GLU A 39 -23.22 -27.05 28.71
C GLU A 39 -24.65 -26.49 28.62
N THR A 40 -25.07 -26.12 27.41
CA THR A 40 -26.46 -25.70 27.15
C THR A 40 -27.36 -26.90 26.97
N ASP A 41 -28.68 -26.74 27.20
CA ASP A 41 -29.66 -27.82 26.99
C ASP A 41 -29.77 -28.29 25.52
N GLU A 42 -29.26 -27.49 24.59
CA GLU A 42 -29.13 -27.80 23.16
C GLU A 42 -27.86 -28.62 22.84
N GLY A 43 -27.03 -28.94 23.84
CA GLY A 43 -25.80 -29.72 23.70
C GLY A 43 -24.60 -28.92 23.21
N ASN A 44 -24.67 -27.59 23.18
CA ASN A 44 -23.51 -26.74 22.86
C ASN A 44 -22.66 -26.52 24.12
N GLU A 45 -21.37 -26.74 24.01
CA GLU A 45 -20.38 -26.56 25.07
C GLU A 45 -19.63 -25.22 24.91
N TYR A 46 -19.43 -24.53 26.03
CA TYR A 46 -18.69 -23.26 26.07
C TYR A 46 -17.64 -23.30 27.16
N GLU A 47 -16.45 -22.79 26.87
CA GLU A 47 -15.34 -22.66 27.81
C GLU A 47 -15.22 -21.20 28.29
N TRP A 48 -15.04 -21.00 29.60
CA TRP A 48 -14.77 -19.68 30.14
C TRP A 48 -13.31 -19.28 29.96
N ASP A 49 -13.08 -18.21 29.20
CA ASP A 49 -11.77 -17.59 29.07
C ASP A 49 -11.61 -16.52 30.16
N SER A 50 -10.69 -16.75 31.12
CA SER A 50 -10.44 -15.83 32.23
C SER A 50 -9.75 -14.53 31.81
N ASP A 51 -8.98 -14.55 30.72
CA ASP A 51 -8.27 -13.38 30.20
C ASP A 51 -9.24 -12.47 29.45
N LEU A 52 -10.15 -13.04 28.67
CA LEU A 52 -11.17 -12.34 27.89
C LEU A 52 -12.48 -12.09 28.65
N LYS A 53 -12.64 -12.72 29.82
CA LYS A 53 -13.85 -12.66 30.68
C LYS A 53 -15.14 -12.92 29.91
N ARG A 54 -15.13 -13.94 29.04
CA ARG A 54 -16.29 -14.34 28.24
C ARG A 54 -16.31 -15.84 27.99
N TRP A 55 -17.49 -16.36 27.66
CA TRP A 55 -17.67 -17.73 27.21
C TRP A 55 -17.29 -17.85 25.73
N VAL A 56 -16.42 -18.83 25.43
CA VAL A 56 -15.95 -19.15 24.08
C VAL A 56 -16.54 -20.50 23.69
N PRO A 57 -17.23 -20.63 22.55
CA PRO A 57 -17.79 -21.91 22.13
C PRO A 57 -16.67 -22.93 21.91
N VAL A 58 -16.83 -24.11 22.49
CA VAL A 58 -15.97 -25.27 22.20
C VAL A 58 -16.46 -25.83 20.88
N LEU A 59 -15.78 -25.48 19.78
CA LEU A 59 -16.04 -26.12 18.50
C LEU A 59 -15.39 -27.49 18.49
N ASP A 60 -16.17 -28.52 18.18
CA ASP A 60 -15.69 -29.89 17.99
C ASP A 60 -14.52 -29.88 17.01
N GLN A 61 -13.37 -30.35 17.48
CA GLN A 61 -12.10 -30.29 16.76
C GLN A 61 -12.18 -30.97 15.38
N GLU A 62 -13.05 -31.99 15.26
CA GLU A 62 -13.32 -32.71 14.02
C GLU A 62 -14.07 -31.87 12.96
N LEU A 63 -14.93 -30.95 13.39
CA LEU A 63 -15.65 -30.04 12.49
C LEU A 63 -14.73 -28.92 11.99
N LEU A 64 -13.83 -28.46 12.87
CA LEU A 64 -12.78 -27.49 12.52
C LEU A 64 -11.79 -28.08 11.51
N ASP A 65 -11.39 -29.35 11.70
CA ASP A 65 -10.56 -30.10 10.75
C ASP A 65 -11.26 -30.30 9.40
N GLN A 66 -12.58 -30.56 9.39
CA GLN A 66 -13.34 -30.65 8.13
C GLN A 66 -13.38 -29.33 7.37
N GLN A 67 -13.54 -28.20 8.08
CA GLN A 67 -13.46 -26.88 7.45
C GLN A 67 -12.05 -26.57 6.96
N ALA A 68 -11.02 -26.88 7.74
CA ALA A 68 -9.62 -26.71 7.34
C ALA A 68 -9.27 -27.54 6.10
N ALA A 69 -9.77 -28.78 6.01
CA ALA A 69 -9.57 -29.65 4.87
C ALA A 69 -10.13 -29.08 3.55
N VAL A 70 -11.20 -28.27 3.60
CA VAL A 70 -11.76 -27.59 2.41
C VAL A 70 -10.80 -26.54 1.84
N TYR A 71 -9.97 -25.93 2.69
CA TYR A 71 -9.00 -24.90 2.31
C TYR A 71 -7.57 -25.43 2.11
N ARG A 72 -7.36 -26.75 2.20
CA ARG A 72 -6.04 -27.38 2.11
C ARG A 72 -5.51 -27.34 0.67
N VAL A 73 -4.46 -26.55 0.45
CA VAL A 73 -3.72 -26.47 -0.82
C VAL A 73 -2.58 -27.49 -0.82
N GLU A 74 -2.55 -28.39 -1.80
CA GLU A 74 -1.47 -29.40 -1.93
C GLU A 74 -0.09 -28.72 -2.04
N GLY A 75 0.80 -29.03 -1.09
CA GLY A 75 2.19 -28.57 -1.08
C GLY A 75 2.58 -27.64 0.09
N VAL A 76 1.62 -27.26 0.95
CA VAL A 76 1.88 -26.49 2.18
C VAL A 76 1.86 -27.42 3.40
N ASP A 77 2.96 -27.49 4.14
CA ASP A 77 3.07 -28.24 5.39
C ASP A 77 2.38 -27.49 6.53
N GLU A 78 1.17 -27.91 6.90
CA GLU A 78 0.33 -27.31 7.94
C GLU A 78 0.79 -27.65 9.37
N ASN A 79 1.80 -28.49 9.57
CA ASN A 79 2.41 -28.71 10.89
C ASN A 79 3.63 -27.80 11.16
N ALA A 80 3.91 -26.84 10.28
CA ALA A 80 4.85 -25.77 10.57
C ALA A 80 4.25 -24.81 11.60
N PRO A 81 4.88 -24.59 12.77
CA PRO A 81 4.33 -23.68 13.78
C PRO A 81 4.23 -22.27 13.18
N ALA A 82 3.01 -21.72 13.16
CA ALA A 82 2.77 -20.32 12.86
C ALA A 82 3.63 -19.49 13.83
N ALA A 83 4.64 -18.81 13.30
CA ALA A 83 5.60 -18.05 14.08
C ALA A 83 4.87 -16.90 14.80
N GLN A 84 4.44 -17.16 16.03
CA GLN A 84 3.99 -16.13 16.96
C GLN A 84 5.15 -15.16 17.17
N ASN A 85 4.96 -13.92 16.73
CA ASN A 85 5.93 -12.84 16.80
C ASN A 85 6.05 -12.33 18.26
N LYS A 86 6.59 -13.15 19.15
CA LYS A 86 7.05 -12.74 20.48
C LYS A 86 8.51 -12.32 20.37
N LYS A 87 8.77 -11.02 20.23
CA LYS A 87 10.13 -10.44 20.33
C LYS A 87 10.66 -10.59 21.77
N LYS A 88 11.19 -11.77 22.09
CA LYS A 88 12.08 -12.00 23.23
C LYS A 88 13.45 -11.41 22.88
N ARG A 89 13.77 -10.31 23.56
CA ARG A 89 15.11 -9.71 23.70
C ARG A 89 16.14 -10.81 24.01
N LYS A 90 17.00 -11.13 23.04
CA LYS A 90 18.16 -12.00 23.25
C LYS A 90 19.44 -11.18 23.18
N GLN A 91 20.11 -11.22 24.32
CA GLN A 91 21.45 -10.73 24.64
C GLN A 91 22.48 -11.30 23.66
N ASN A 92 23.51 -10.49 23.38
CA ASN A 92 24.69 -10.81 22.57
C ASN A 92 25.14 -12.27 22.69
N GLY A 93 25.21 -12.94 21.54
CA GLY A 93 25.90 -14.20 21.33
C GLY A 93 26.36 -14.23 19.88
N ASP A 94 27.65 -14.02 19.69
CA ASP A 94 28.38 -14.10 18.43
C ASP A 94 28.26 -15.52 17.88
N GLU A 95 27.44 -15.74 16.86
CA GLU A 95 27.53 -16.93 16.00
C GLU A 95 26.97 -16.66 14.60
N SER A 96 27.74 -17.11 13.62
CA SER A 96 27.71 -16.70 12.23
C SER A 96 26.51 -17.29 11.47
N GLY A 97 25.35 -16.64 11.56
CA GLY A 97 24.19 -16.95 10.72
C GLY A 97 24.29 -16.29 9.34
N GLN A 98 24.97 -16.94 8.38
CA GLN A 98 24.85 -16.54 6.96
C GLN A 98 23.38 -16.69 6.53
N LYS A 99 22.65 -15.57 6.39
CA LYS A 99 21.39 -15.54 5.65
C LYS A 99 21.65 -16.17 4.27
N GLN A 100 21.02 -17.31 4.01
CA GLN A 100 21.06 -17.96 2.70
C GLN A 100 20.60 -16.93 1.66
N LYS A 101 21.53 -16.51 0.79
CA LYS A 101 21.19 -15.62 -0.33
C LYS A 101 20.23 -16.38 -1.23
N LYS A 102 18.99 -15.90 -1.36
CA LYS A 102 18.05 -16.40 -2.37
C LYS A 102 18.77 -16.45 -3.72
N ALA A 103 18.66 -17.59 -4.41
CA ALA A 103 19.28 -17.77 -5.72
C ALA A 103 18.84 -16.64 -6.65
N ARG A 104 19.81 -16.05 -7.38
CA ARG A 104 19.50 -15.02 -8.38
C ARG A 104 18.71 -15.68 -9.51
N VAL A 105 17.41 -15.45 -9.52
CA VAL A 105 16.52 -15.82 -10.62
C VAL A 105 16.83 -14.98 -11.85
N ASN A 106 16.65 -15.57 -13.04
CA ASN A 106 16.90 -14.89 -14.29
C ASN A 106 15.77 -13.91 -14.62
N THR A 107 16.12 -12.67 -14.92
CA THR A 107 15.17 -11.66 -15.38
C THR A 107 15.49 -11.17 -16.78
N ALA A 108 16.38 -11.84 -17.51
CA ALA A 108 16.74 -11.49 -18.87
C ALA A 108 16.41 -12.64 -19.84
N CYS A 109 15.84 -12.28 -20.99
CA CYS A 109 15.65 -13.19 -22.12
C CYS A 109 16.51 -12.74 -23.30
N TYR A 110 17.05 -13.73 -24.00
CA TYR A 110 17.76 -13.56 -25.25
C TYR A 110 16.85 -13.97 -26.40
N VAL A 111 16.74 -13.10 -27.39
CA VAL A 111 15.86 -13.26 -28.54
C VAL A 111 16.71 -13.28 -29.78
N THR A 112 16.44 -14.24 -30.66
CA THR A 112 17.12 -14.39 -31.96
C THR A 112 16.11 -14.40 -33.10
N SER A 113 16.62 -14.22 -34.32
CA SER A 113 15.82 -14.24 -35.56
C SER A 113 14.83 -13.08 -35.66
N LEU A 114 15.17 -11.91 -35.10
CA LEU A 114 14.43 -10.67 -35.30
C LEU A 114 14.70 -10.10 -36.72
N PRO A 115 13.74 -9.38 -37.33
CA PRO A 115 13.97 -8.66 -38.58
C PRO A 115 15.10 -7.64 -38.48
N LEU A 116 15.89 -7.47 -39.55
CA LEU A 116 17.05 -6.54 -39.57
C LEU A 116 16.65 -5.07 -39.43
N ASP A 117 15.41 -4.76 -39.76
CA ASP A 117 14.78 -3.44 -39.66
C ASP A 117 13.91 -3.31 -38.41
N ALA A 118 14.07 -4.20 -37.42
CA ALA A 118 13.35 -4.11 -36.15
C ALA A 118 13.90 -2.96 -35.31
N ASP A 119 12.98 -2.15 -34.79
CA ASP A 119 13.31 -1.02 -33.92
C ASP A 119 13.23 -1.39 -32.43
N LYS A 120 13.97 -0.65 -31.60
CA LYS A 120 13.93 -0.81 -30.13
C LYS A 120 12.53 -0.61 -29.57
N ASP A 121 11.76 0.34 -30.10
CA ASP A 121 10.38 0.61 -29.69
C ASP A 121 9.41 -0.48 -30.11
N GLU A 122 9.66 -1.14 -31.25
CA GLU A 122 8.86 -2.27 -31.70
C GLU A 122 9.09 -3.49 -30.81
N ILE A 123 10.35 -3.80 -30.51
CA ILE A 123 10.71 -4.85 -29.55
C ILE A 123 10.06 -4.55 -28.19
N LYS A 124 10.11 -3.29 -27.73
CA LYS A 124 9.45 -2.87 -26.48
C LYS A 124 7.94 -3.12 -26.53
N HIS A 125 7.28 -2.83 -27.65
CA HIS A 125 5.83 -3.02 -27.78
C HIS A 125 5.43 -4.50 -27.76
N VAL A 126 6.15 -5.37 -28.48
CA VAL A 126 5.86 -6.81 -28.54
C VAL A 126 6.14 -7.47 -27.18
N PHE A 127 7.33 -7.25 -26.63
CA PHE A 127 7.75 -7.88 -25.36
C PHE A 127 7.10 -7.22 -24.14
N GLY A 128 6.68 -5.96 -24.24
CA GLY A 128 5.92 -5.27 -23.20
C GLY A 128 4.56 -5.91 -22.90
N LYS A 129 3.98 -6.65 -23.85
CA LYS A 129 2.73 -7.41 -23.65
C LYS A 129 2.92 -8.62 -22.72
N MET A 130 4.13 -9.16 -22.64
CA MET A 130 4.47 -10.31 -21.80
C MET A 130 4.96 -9.90 -20.41
N GLY A 131 5.19 -8.61 -20.18
CA GLY A 131 5.57 -8.09 -18.88
C GLY A 131 6.25 -6.74 -18.91
N MET A 132 6.45 -6.17 -17.72
CA MET A 132 7.09 -4.88 -17.57
C MET A 132 8.60 -4.98 -17.83
N ILE A 133 9.07 -4.38 -18.93
CA ILE A 133 10.50 -4.29 -19.26
C ILE A 133 11.16 -3.33 -18.26
N ALA A 134 12.30 -3.74 -17.69
CA ALA A 134 13.03 -2.90 -16.76
C ALA A 134 13.54 -1.64 -17.46
N GLU A 135 13.55 -0.51 -16.76
CA GLU A 135 14.12 0.74 -17.28
C GLU A 135 15.55 0.95 -16.78
N GLU A 136 16.34 1.66 -17.58
CA GLU A 136 17.64 2.19 -17.14
C GLU A 136 17.44 3.30 -16.09
N ILE A 137 18.38 3.37 -15.16
CA ILE A 137 18.30 4.25 -13.98
C ILE A 137 18.49 5.71 -14.40
N ASP A 138 19.41 5.96 -15.34
CA ASP A 138 19.81 7.31 -15.76
C ASP A 138 18.97 7.86 -16.90
N SER A 139 18.68 7.04 -17.92
CA SER A 139 17.96 7.48 -19.12
C SER A 139 16.46 7.23 -19.08
N GLY A 140 15.98 6.33 -18.21
CA GLY A 140 14.59 5.87 -18.20
C GLY A 140 14.19 5.05 -19.43
N GLN A 141 15.13 4.74 -20.32
CA GLN A 141 14.84 3.94 -21.50
C GLN A 141 14.63 2.46 -21.13
N PRO A 142 13.82 1.72 -21.90
CA PRO A 142 13.68 0.29 -21.71
C PRO A 142 15.03 -0.41 -21.90
N ARG A 143 15.31 -1.36 -21.00
CA ARG A 143 16.58 -2.07 -20.89
C ARG A 143 16.64 -3.21 -21.90
N ILE A 144 16.73 -2.81 -23.17
CA ILE A 144 16.83 -3.65 -24.36
C ILE A 144 18.20 -3.39 -24.99
N LYS A 145 19.02 -4.43 -25.13
CA LYS A 145 20.32 -4.38 -25.80
C LYS A 145 20.23 -5.15 -27.12
N MET A 146 20.28 -4.43 -28.23
CA MET A 146 20.34 -5.01 -29.58
C MET A 146 21.80 -5.30 -29.94
N TYR A 147 22.06 -6.43 -30.59
CA TYR A 147 23.40 -6.80 -31.04
C TYR A 147 23.57 -6.46 -32.52
N GLU A 148 24.71 -5.86 -32.84
CA GLU A 148 25.10 -5.46 -34.18
C GLU A 148 26.22 -6.39 -34.68
N ASP A 149 26.24 -6.63 -35.98
CA ASP A 149 27.30 -7.38 -36.66
C ASP A 149 28.55 -6.49 -36.87
N ASP A 150 29.66 -7.07 -37.32
CA ASP A 150 30.94 -6.35 -37.57
C ASP A 150 30.80 -5.18 -38.57
N LYS A 151 29.71 -5.14 -39.33
CA LYS A 151 29.36 -4.08 -40.29
C LYS A 151 28.51 -2.97 -39.68
N GLY A 152 28.21 -3.00 -38.38
CA GLY A 152 27.35 -2.05 -37.69
C GLY A 152 25.87 -2.16 -38.07
N GLN A 153 25.46 -3.30 -38.65
CA GLN A 153 24.05 -3.59 -38.97
C GLN A 153 23.46 -4.46 -37.86
N PHE A 154 22.17 -4.29 -37.57
CA PHE A 154 21.49 -5.12 -36.57
C PHE A 154 21.56 -6.60 -36.98
N LYS A 155 22.07 -7.46 -36.09
CA LYS A 155 22.27 -8.89 -36.37
C LYS A 155 20.98 -9.70 -36.31
N GLY A 156 19.90 -9.12 -35.76
CA GLY A 156 18.65 -9.84 -35.48
C GLY A 156 18.62 -10.51 -34.10
N ASP A 157 19.58 -10.19 -33.23
CA ASP A 157 19.66 -10.71 -31.87
C ASP A 157 19.50 -9.59 -30.84
N ALA A 158 18.71 -9.79 -29.80
CA ALA A 158 18.50 -8.81 -28.73
C ALA A 158 18.44 -9.46 -27.35
N LEU A 159 18.89 -8.73 -26.33
CA LEU A 159 18.76 -9.06 -24.92
C LEU A 159 17.76 -8.10 -24.27
N ILE A 160 16.66 -8.65 -23.74
CA ILE A 160 15.63 -7.88 -23.05
C ILE A 160 15.69 -8.24 -21.56
N VAL A 161 15.67 -7.22 -20.70
CA VAL A 161 15.65 -7.40 -19.24
C VAL A 161 14.29 -6.99 -18.70
N TYR A 162 13.55 -7.95 -18.15
CA TYR A 162 12.29 -7.72 -17.45
C TYR A 162 12.52 -7.26 -16.02
N PHE A 163 11.49 -6.64 -15.46
CA PHE A 163 11.43 -6.27 -14.06
C PHE A 163 11.16 -7.48 -13.16
N ARG A 164 10.35 -8.42 -13.63
CA ARG A 164 9.94 -9.64 -12.93
C ARG A 164 10.50 -10.88 -13.65
N PRO A 165 10.97 -11.91 -12.91
CA PRO A 165 11.43 -13.16 -13.50
C PRO A 165 10.30 -13.95 -14.17
N GLU A 166 9.07 -13.82 -13.68
CA GLU A 166 7.89 -14.51 -14.24
C GLU A 166 7.61 -14.06 -15.68
N SER A 167 7.90 -12.80 -16.00
CA SER A 167 7.77 -12.26 -17.37
C SER A 167 8.75 -12.90 -18.37
N VAL A 168 9.88 -13.44 -17.91
CA VAL A 168 10.82 -14.17 -18.77
C VAL A 168 10.20 -15.49 -19.22
N ASP A 169 9.61 -16.23 -18.28
CA ASP A 169 8.98 -17.52 -18.54
C ASP A 169 7.78 -17.36 -19.49
N LEU A 170 6.92 -16.37 -19.21
CA LEU A 170 5.78 -16.05 -20.07
C LEU A 170 6.21 -15.67 -21.49
N ALA A 171 7.27 -14.86 -21.62
CA ALA A 171 7.80 -14.48 -22.93
C ALA A 171 8.35 -15.68 -23.71
N ILE A 172 9.02 -16.63 -23.04
CA ILE A 172 9.47 -17.87 -23.67
C ILE A 172 8.25 -18.68 -24.14
N GLN A 173 7.26 -18.87 -23.28
CA GLN A 173 6.09 -19.69 -23.60
C GLN A 173 5.23 -19.12 -24.73
N MET A 174 5.05 -17.80 -24.77
CA MET A 174 4.13 -17.16 -25.72
C MET A 174 4.79 -16.64 -27.00
N LEU A 175 6.07 -16.27 -26.96
CA LEU A 175 6.75 -15.66 -28.10
C LEU A 175 7.76 -16.58 -28.78
N ASP A 176 8.22 -17.68 -28.14
CA ASP A 176 9.08 -18.64 -28.83
C ASP A 176 8.34 -19.29 -30.01
N ASP A 177 9.01 -19.35 -31.16
CA ASP A 177 8.50 -19.88 -32.43
C ASP A 177 7.33 -19.09 -33.06
N THR A 178 7.22 -17.79 -32.74
CA THR A 178 6.20 -16.89 -33.31
C THR A 178 6.76 -15.90 -34.32
N GLU A 179 5.90 -15.37 -35.19
CA GLU A 179 6.29 -14.31 -36.14
C GLU A 179 6.38 -12.95 -35.42
N PHE A 180 7.51 -12.25 -35.57
CA PHE A 180 7.68 -10.92 -34.95
C PHE A 180 6.78 -9.85 -35.57
N ARG A 181 6.62 -9.90 -36.89
CA ARG A 181 5.63 -9.13 -37.64
C ARG A 181 4.78 -10.12 -38.41
N LEU A 182 3.47 -9.95 -38.35
CA LEU A 182 2.52 -10.82 -39.06
C LEU A 182 2.83 -10.82 -40.56
N GLY A 183 3.22 -11.99 -41.09
CA GLY A 183 3.56 -12.15 -42.51
C GLY A 183 4.99 -11.74 -42.92
N SER A 184 5.88 -11.43 -41.98
CA SER A 184 7.31 -11.22 -42.24
C SER A 184 8.14 -12.19 -41.42
N GLN A 185 8.73 -13.19 -42.08
CA GLN A 185 9.71 -14.07 -41.46
C GLN A 185 11.04 -13.32 -41.28
N GLY A 186 11.67 -13.50 -40.11
CA GLY A 186 13.04 -13.02 -39.89
C GLY A 186 14.03 -13.79 -40.76
N LEU A 187 15.33 -13.44 -40.69
CA LEU A 187 16.37 -14.07 -41.52
C LEU A 187 16.38 -15.60 -41.43
N ASN A 188 16.07 -16.13 -40.24
CA ASN A 188 16.17 -17.55 -39.92
C ASN A 188 14.81 -18.16 -39.56
N GLY A 189 13.69 -17.53 -39.95
CA GLY A 189 12.33 -17.99 -39.66
C GLY A 189 11.67 -17.25 -38.50
N ASN A 190 10.93 -17.99 -37.67
CA ASN A 190 10.18 -17.45 -36.54
C ASN A 190 11.14 -16.98 -35.43
N MET A 191 10.71 -16.02 -34.61
CA MET A 191 11.52 -15.51 -33.51
C MET A 191 11.72 -16.62 -32.48
N ARG A 192 12.92 -16.68 -31.89
CA ARG A 192 13.22 -17.63 -30.81
C ARG A 192 13.57 -16.89 -29.54
N VAL A 193 12.92 -17.25 -28.44
CA VAL A 193 13.07 -16.60 -27.13
C VAL A 193 13.59 -17.61 -26.12
N GLN A 194 14.72 -17.31 -25.49
CA GLN A 194 15.38 -18.19 -24.53
C GLN A 194 15.76 -17.41 -23.27
N ALA A 195 15.87 -18.09 -22.13
CA ALA A 195 16.42 -17.49 -20.91
C ALA A 195 17.89 -17.11 -21.16
N ALA A 196 18.27 -15.88 -20.83
CA ALA A 196 19.62 -15.40 -21.11
C ALA A 196 20.65 -16.08 -20.20
N ASP A 197 21.73 -16.62 -20.76
CA ASP A 197 22.76 -17.24 -19.93
C ASP A 197 23.57 -16.19 -19.15
N PHE A 198 23.61 -16.34 -17.82
CA PHE A 198 24.29 -15.40 -16.92
C PHE A 198 25.82 -15.42 -17.03
N SER A 199 26.41 -16.38 -17.74
CA SER A 199 27.86 -16.55 -17.85
C SER A 199 28.58 -15.29 -18.36
N TYR A 200 27.94 -14.48 -19.20
CA TYR A 200 28.55 -13.26 -19.75
C TYR A 200 28.83 -12.18 -18.68
N LYS A 201 28.05 -12.15 -17.60
CA LYS A 201 28.29 -11.27 -16.43
C LYS A 201 29.13 -11.91 -15.34
N ALA A 202 29.30 -13.23 -15.36
CA ALA A 202 30.24 -13.91 -14.45
C ALA A 202 31.69 -13.71 -14.90
N GLN A 203 31.91 -13.38 -16.18
CA GLN A 203 33.23 -13.19 -16.77
C GLN A 203 33.64 -11.72 -16.90
N GLN A 204 32.70 -10.77 -16.88
CA GLN A 204 33.00 -9.35 -16.64
C GLN A 204 33.06 -9.07 -15.14
N GLU A 205 34.10 -8.35 -14.72
CA GLU A 205 34.53 -8.12 -13.35
C GLU A 205 33.42 -7.85 -12.32
N ALA A 206 33.70 -8.25 -11.07
CA ALA A 206 32.87 -8.04 -9.90
C ALA A 206 32.19 -6.65 -9.94
N PRO A 207 30.86 -6.56 -9.73
CA PRO A 207 30.15 -5.30 -9.84
C PRO A 207 30.83 -4.27 -8.94
N GLU A 208 31.35 -3.19 -9.54
CA GLU A 208 31.83 -2.04 -8.79
C GLU A 208 30.76 -1.67 -7.77
N LYS A 209 31.18 -1.46 -6.52
CA LYS A 209 30.28 -1.09 -5.42
C LYS A 209 29.60 0.22 -5.82
N LYS A 210 28.41 0.13 -6.41
CA LYS A 210 27.60 1.29 -6.78
C LYS A 210 27.45 2.20 -5.56
N ASN A 211 27.69 3.49 -5.74
CA ASN A 211 27.58 4.47 -4.66
C ASN A 211 26.21 4.36 -3.96
N LYS A 212 26.16 4.64 -2.65
CA LYS A 212 24.90 4.59 -1.85
C LYS A 212 23.75 5.37 -2.52
N ARG A 213 24.07 6.48 -3.19
CA ARG A 213 23.11 7.30 -3.96
C ARG A 213 22.49 6.55 -5.15
N ASP A 214 23.29 5.78 -5.89
CA ASP A 214 22.79 5.00 -7.03
C ASP A 214 21.99 3.80 -6.57
N GLN A 215 22.38 3.19 -5.44
CA GLN A 215 21.57 2.15 -4.81
C GLN A 215 20.20 2.70 -4.37
N GLN A 216 20.14 3.89 -3.78
CA GLN A 216 18.88 4.52 -3.39
C GLN A 216 17.99 4.86 -4.59
N LYS A 217 18.58 5.33 -5.71
CA LYS A 217 17.84 5.54 -6.97
C LYS A 217 17.28 4.22 -7.53
N VAL A 218 18.05 3.14 -7.48
CA VAL A 218 17.60 1.81 -7.90
C VAL A 218 16.43 1.35 -7.04
N ILE A 219 16.53 1.50 -5.72
CA ILE A 219 15.47 1.11 -4.76
C ILE A 219 14.20 1.92 -5.03
N LYS A 220 14.30 3.26 -5.12
CA LYS A 220 13.15 4.13 -5.37
C LYS A 220 12.47 3.83 -6.71
N LYS A 221 13.25 3.58 -7.77
CA LYS A 221 12.70 3.24 -9.09
C LYS A 221 12.10 1.83 -9.14
N THR A 222 12.69 0.88 -8.41
CA THR A 222 12.13 -0.48 -8.20
C THR A 222 10.80 -0.40 -7.46
N GLN A 223 10.72 0.40 -6.38
CA GLN A 223 9.47 0.64 -5.65
C GLN A 223 8.41 1.29 -6.54
N LYS A 224 8.80 2.29 -7.34
CA LYS A 224 7.88 2.94 -8.30
C LYS A 224 7.33 1.96 -9.34
N MET A 225 8.17 1.09 -9.89
CA MET A 225 7.72 0.07 -10.84
C MET A 225 6.87 -1.01 -10.17
N ASN A 226 7.19 -1.40 -8.93
CA ASN A 226 6.34 -2.30 -8.14
C ASN A 226 4.97 -1.67 -7.84
N HIS A 227 4.93 -0.38 -7.49
CA HIS A 227 3.67 0.32 -7.24
C HIS A 227 2.82 0.41 -8.50
N ARG A 228 3.44 0.70 -9.65
CA ARG A 228 2.76 0.67 -10.96
C ARG A 228 2.20 -0.72 -11.32
N LEU A 229 2.83 -1.79 -10.84
CA LEU A 229 2.33 -3.16 -11.05
C LEU A 229 1.17 -3.48 -10.10
N ALA A 230 1.25 -3.03 -8.84
CA ALA A 230 0.18 -3.23 -7.85
C ALA A 230 -1.10 -2.47 -8.21
N ASP A 231 -0.96 -1.27 -8.77
CA ASP A 231 -2.08 -0.43 -9.27
C ASP A 231 -2.77 -1.05 -10.51
N TRP A 232 -2.17 -2.09 -11.11
CA TRP A 232 -2.74 -2.84 -12.25
C TRP A 232 -3.35 -4.19 -11.82
N ASP A 233 -3.05 -4.65 -10.61
CA ASP A 233 -3.55 -5.89 -10.00
C ASP A 233 -4.83 -5.64 -9.18
N ASP A 234 -5.30 -4.39 -9.13
CA ASP A 234 -6.45 -3.92 -8.35
C ASP A 234 -7.70 -3.69 -9.21
N ASP A 235 -7.86 -4.46 -10.29
CA ASP A 235 -9.08 -4.47 -11.13
C ASP A 235 -10.12 -5.44 -10.51
N ASP A 236 -10.54 -5.14 -9.27
CA ASP A 236 -11.76 -5.67 -8.69
C ASP A 236 -12.94 -4.77 -9.14
N PRO A 237 -13.89 -5.27 -9.94
CA PRO A 237 -14.94 -4.45 -10.57
C PRO A 237 -15.95 -3.84 -9.57
N GLN A 238 -15.79 -4.04 -8.26
CA GLN A 238 -16.62 -3.43 -7.23
C GLN A 238 -16.04 -2.16 -6.58
N GLN A 239 -14.81 -1.74 -6.94
CA GLN A 239 -14.20 -0.50 -6.43
C GLN A 239 -14.08 0.63 -7.47
N LEU A 240 -14.84 0.56 -8.57
CA LEU A 240 -15.05 1.68 -9.51
C LEU A 240 -15.94 2.80 -8.91
N ALA A 241 -15.74 3.14 -7.64
CA ALA A 241 -16.02 4.50 -7.18
C ALA A 241 -14.80 5.33 -7.63
N GLU A 242 -14.86 5.78 -8.89
CA GLU A 242 -14.11 6.84 -9.53
C GLU A 242 -12.72 7.17 -8.97
N THR A 243 -11.74 7.20 -9.87
CA THR A 243 -10.44 7.84 -9.68
C THR A 243 -10.59 9.35 -9.44
N SER A 244 -11.30 9.76 -8.38
CA SER A 244 -11.34 11.13 -7.91
C SER A 244 -9.89 11.46 -7.58
N SER A 245 -9.34 12.42 -8.32
CA SER A 245 -8.04 12.98 -8.02
C SER A 245 -8.03 13.26 -6.53
N LYS A 246 -6.98 12.94 -5.78
CA LYS A 246 -6.92 13.13 -4.32
C LYS A 246 -7.30 14.56 -3.87
N TRP A 247 -7.28 15.49 -4.84
CA TRP A 247 -7.60 16.90 -4.75
C TRP A 247 -9.08 17.24 -4.95
N ASP A 248 -9.89 16.37 -5.56
CA ASP A 248 -11.34 16.58 -5.77
C ASP A 248 -12.10 16.66 -4.44
N LYS A 249 -11.50 16.11 -3.39
CA LYS A 249 -11.99 16.17 -2.01
C LYS A 249 -11.45 17.38 -1.23
N VAL A 250 -10.61 18.21 -1.84
CA VAL A 250 -9.94 19.33 -1.17
C VAL A 250 -10.46 20.65 -1.74
N VAL A 251 -11.05 21.45 -0.87
CA VAL A 251 -11.55 22.79 -1.17
C VAL A 251 -10.56 23.83 -0.65
N ILE A 252 -10.19 24.78 -1.50
CA ILE A 252 -9.38 25.94 -1.13
C ILE A 252 -10.30 27.15 -0.98
N LEU A 253 -10.21 27.80 0.16
CA LEU A 253 -10.90 29.04 0.51
C LEU A 253 -9.88 30.17 0.54
N LYS A 254 -10.09 31.21 -0.26
CA LYS A 254 -9.30 32.45 -0.26
C LYS A 254 -10.08 33.58 0.40
N HIS A 255 -9.34 34.55 0.95
CA HIS A 255 -9.86 35.75 1.58
C HIS A 255 -10.62 35.51 2.90
N MET A 256 -10.30 34.42 3.61
CA MET A 256 -10.91 34.12 4.92
C MET A 256 -10.42 35.04 6.04
N PHE A 257 -9.20 35.58 5.97
CA PHE A 257 -8.62 36.44 7.00
C PHE A 257 -7.54 37.34 6.40
N THR A 258 -7.11 38.37 7.12
CA THR A 258 -5.85 39.06 6.81
C THR A 258 -4.73 38.58 7.72
N PRO A 259 -3.48 38.51 7.24
CA PRO A 259 -2.34 38.26 8.12
C PRO A 259 -2.24 39.26 9.28
N LYS A 260 -2.72 40.49 9.08
CA LYS A 260 -2.73 41.53 10.12
C LYS A 260 -3.66 41.21 11.27
N GLU A 261 -4.86 40.69 11.00
CA GLU A 261 -5.78 40.21 12.05
C GLU A 261 -5.17 39.06 12.84
N LEU A 262 -4.43 38.19 12.15
CA LEU A 262 -3.75 37.05 12.77
C LEU A 262 -2.52 37.43 13.61
N GLU A 263 -1.82 38.48 13.19
CA GLU A 263 -0.70 39.06 13.93
C GLU A 263 -1.17 39.84 15.17
N GLU A 264 -2.33 40.48 15.09
CA GLU A 264 -2.92 41.25 16.18
C GLU A 264 -3.56 40.35 17.24
N ASP A 265 -4.31 39.34 16.81
CA ASP A 265 -4.95 38.37 17.72
C ASP A 265 -4.66 36.92 17.32
N PRO A 266 -3.81 36.21 18.08
CA PRO A 266 -3.54 34.80 17.82
C PRO A 266 -4.71 33.87 18.12
N SER A 267 -5.74 34.32 18.85
CA SER A 267 -6.96 33.53 19.11
C SER A 267 -7.91 33.52 17.91
N ALA A 268 -7.83 34.51 17.02
CA ALA A 268 -8.62 34.55 15.78
C ALA A 268 -8.38 33.33 14.88
N ILE A 269 -7.18 32.72 14.90
CA ILE A 269 -6.90 31.45 14.19
C ILE A 269 -7.85 30.35 14.64
N LEU A 270 -8.09 30.24 15.94
CA LEU A 270 -8.92 29.18 16.51
C LEU A 270 -10.38 29.41 16.14
N ASP A 271 -10.85 30.64 16.30
CA ASP A 271 -12.23 31.03 15.96
C ASP A 271 -12.53 30.79 14.48
N ILE A 272 -11.63 31.24 13.57
CA ILE A 272 -11.78 31.01 12.12
C ILE A 272 -11.77 29.52 11.80
N LYS A 273 -10.93 28.72 12.47
CA LYS A 273 -10.86 27.27 12.23
C LYS A 273 -12.12 26.56 12.72
N GLU A 274 -12.67 26.95 13.86
CA GLU A 274 -13.94 26.42 14.38
C GLU A 274 -15.12 26.81 13.48
N ASP A 275 -15.19 28.07 13.06
CA ASP A 275 -16.24 28.56 12.15
C ASP A 275 -16.22 27.83 10.80
N ILE A 276 -15.03 27.66 10.19
CA ILE A 276 -14.89 26.89 8.94
C ILE A 276 -15.36 25.44 9.16
N ARG A 277 -14.99 24.85 10.30
CA ARG A 277 -15.36 23.47 10.60
C ARG A 277 -16.86 23.31 10.78
N ASP A 278 -17.52 24.20 11.51
CA ASP A 278 -18.96 24.15 11.76
C ASP A 278 -19.77 24.41 10.49
N GLU A 279 -19.34 25.37 9.67
CA GLU A 279 -20.01 25.67 8.40
C GLU A 279 -19.83 24.56 7.37
N CYS A 280 -18.60 24.04 7.22
CA CYS A 280 -18.34 22.93 6.29
C CYS A 280 -18.93 21.60 6.81
N SER A 281 -19.09 21.41 8.12
CA SER A 281 -19.69 20.18 8.69
C SER A 281 -21.17 20.06 8.38
N LYS A 282 -21.87 21.16 8.07
CA LYS A 282 -23.27 21.14 7.61
C LYS A 282 -23.42 20.56 6.21
N LEU A 283 -22.35 20.63 5.41
CA LEU A 283 -22.34 20.19 4.01
C LEU A 283 -21.78 18.78 3.86
N GLY A 284 -20.84 18.38 4.72
CA GLY A 284 -20.36 17.01 4.77
C GLY A 284 -19.28 16.78 5.80
N ASN A 285 -18.84 15.52 5.95
CA ASN A 285 -17.82 15.14 6.90
C ASN A 285 -16.44 15.64 6.48
N ILE A 286 -15.87 16.55 7.28
CA ILE A 286 -14.52 17.09 7.09
C ILE A 286 -13.49 16.19 7.77
N THR A 287 -12.43 15.86 7.06
CA THR A 287 -11.26 15.15 7.60
C THR A 287 -10.23 16.10 8.18
N ASN A 288 -9.93 17.20 7.48
CA ASN A 288 -8.86 18.13 7.89
C ASN A 288 -9.17 19.58 7.48
N VAL A 289 -8.77 20.53 8.33
CA VAL A 289 -8.85 21.97 8.07
C VAL A 289 -7.48 22.58 8.39
N VAL A 290 -6.86 23.19 7.39
CA VAL A 290 -5.55 23.83 7.50
C VAL A 290 -5.67 25.30 7.14
N LEU A 291 -5.10 26.15 7.99
CA LEU A 291 -5.06 27.60 7.79
C LEU A 291 -3.61 28.01 7.45
N TYR A 292 -3.43 28.79 6.40
CA TYR A 292 -2.12 29.24 5.91
C TYR A 292 -1.87 30.70 6.30
N ASP A 293 -1.37 30.89 7.52
CA ASP A 293 -1.14 32.18 8.18
C ASP A 293 -0.18 33.13 7.46
N LEU A 294 0.79 32.59 6.71
CA LEU A 294 1.80 33.38 5.99
C LEU A 294 1.31 33.90 4.63
N GLU A 295 0.13 33.48 4.16
CA GLU A 295 -0.41 33.92 2.87
C GLU A 295 -1.17 35.24 3.02
N ALA A 296 -0.75 36.26 2.26
CA ALA A 296 -1.34 37.59 2.27
C ALA A 296 -2.82 37.61 1.85
N THR A 297 -3.26 36.57 1.15
CA THR A 297 -4.63 36.39 0.68
C THR A 297 -5.53 35.66 1.68
N GLY A 298 -5.02 35.21 2.83
CA GLY A 298 -5.82 34.53 3.86
C GLY A 298 -6.40 33.21 3.37
N VAL A 299 -5.53 32.24 3.11
CA VAL A 299 -5.90 30.96 2.49
C VAL A 299 -6.17 29.91 3.55
N ALA A 300 -7.24 29.15 3.38
CA ALA A 300 -7.53 27.93 4.14
C ALA A 300 -7.80 26.76 3.19
N SER A 301 -7.42 25.55 3.58
CA SER A 301 -7.77 24.31 2.88
C SER A 301 -8.63 23.42 3.76
N VAL A 302 -9.68 22.86 3.17
CA VAL A 302 -10.63 21.96 3.82
C VAL A 302 -10.67 20.68 3.03
N LYS A 303 -10.38 19.55 3.68
CA LYS A 303 -10.45 18.21 3.10
C LYS A 303 -11.72 17.52 3.55
N PHE A 304 -12.57 17.15 2.61
CA PHE A 304 -13.79 16.39 2.81
C PHE A 304 -13.53 14.88 2.67
N THR A 305 -14.42 14.10 3.26
CA THR A 305 -14.47 12.64 3.07
C THR A 305 -15.04 12.31 1.69
N ASP A 306 -16.08 13.05 1.30
CA ASP A 306 -16.84 12.87 0.06
C ASP A 306 -16.55 14.00 -0.94
N PRO A 307 -16.34 13.67 -2.23
CA PRO A 307 -16.12 14.68 -3.28
C PRO A 307 -17.38 15.51 -3.57
N ASP A 308 -18.58 14.93 -3.46
CA ASP A 308 -19.84 15.67 -3.63
C ASP A 308 -20.01 16.78 -2.58
N ALA A 309 -19.58 16.53 -1.33
CA ALA A 309 -19.60 17.53 -0.28
C ALA A 309 -18.65 18.70 -0.57
N ALA A 310 -17.48 18.40 -1.16
CA ALA A 310 -16.51 19.42 -1.57
C ALA A 310 -17.08 20.33 -2.68
N LEU A 311 -17.76 19.75 -3.68
CA LEU A 311 -18.44 20.51 -4.75
C LEU A 311 -19.54 21.41 -4.20
N ALA A 312 -20.41 20.88 -3.33
CA ALA A 312 -21.46 21.66 -2.69
C ALA A 312 -20.90 22.80 -1.83
N CYS A 313 -19.77 22.56 -1.15
CA CYS A 313 -19.07 23.59 -0.38
C CYS A 313 -18.54 24.72 -1.26
N VAL A 314 -17.97 24.39 -2.42
CA VAL A 314 -17.50 25.41 -3.37
C VAL A 314 -18.66 26.26 -3.86
N GLU A 315 -19.78 25.65 -4.24
CA GLU A 315 -20.94 26.38 -4.74
C GLU A 315 -21.56 27.31 -3.68
N LEU A 316 -21.58 26.87 -2.41
CA LEU A 316 -22.15 27.67 -1.31
C LEU A 316 -21.21 28.79 -0.82
N MET A 317 -19.91 28.51 -0.75
CA MET A 317 -18.93 29.45 -0.16
C MET A 317 -18.37 30.43 -1.17
N ASN A 318 -18.35 30.08 -2.46
CA ASN A 318 -17.85 30.98 -3.50
C ASN A 318 -18.77 32.19 -3.67
N GLY A 319 -18.24 33.39 -3.42
CA GLY A 319 -18.98 34.66 -3.49
C GLY A 319 -19.74 35.04 -2.21
N ARG A 320 -19.61 34.26 -1.11
CA ARG A 320 -20.17 34.64 0.19
C ARG A 320 -19.38 35.80 0.79
N TRP A 321 -20.06 36.67 1.54
CA TRP A 321 -19.40 37.75 2.27
C TRP A 321 -18.93 37.26 3.64
N PHE A 322 -17.66 37.44 3.93
CA PHE A 322 -17.03 37.18 5.22
C PHE A 322 -16.12 38.35 5.56
N ASP A 323 -16.38 38.99 6.71
CA ASP A 323 -15.57 40.09 7.22
C ASP A 323 -15.28 41.20 6.18
N GLU A 324 -16.36 41.80 5.67
CA GLU A 324 -16.37 42.86 4.64
C GLU A 324 -15.73 42.50 3.28
N ARG A 325 -15.40 41.22 3.06
CA ARG A 325 -14.77 40.71 1.84
C ARG A 325 -15.60 39.59 1.22
N GLN A 326 -15.41 39.35 -0.07
CA GLN A 326 -16.00 38.21 -0.77
C GLN A 326 -15.04 37.03 -0.73
N LEU A 327 -15.52 35.87 -0.31
CA LEU A 327 -14.80 34.62 -0.31
C LEU A 327 -14.72 34.06 -1.74
N GLU A 328 -13.58 33.46 -2.07
CA GLU A 328 -13.41 32.68 -3.29
C GLU A 328 -13.13 31.24 -2.88
N ALA A 329 -13.95 30.31 -3.36
CA ALA A 329 -13.82 28.89 -3.08
C ALA A 329 -13.66 28.11 -4.40
N TYR A 330 -12.73 27.16 -4.44
CA TYR A 330 -12.53 26.29 -5.61
C TYR A 330 -11.89 24.95 -5.20
N ILE A 331 -11.98 23.95 -6.08
CA ILE A 331 -11.37 22.64 -5.88
C ILE A 331 -9.86 22.72 -6.16
N ALA A 332 -9.06 22.11 -5.29
CA ALA A 332 -7.62 22.10 -5.46
C ALA A 332 -7.20 21.35 -6.74
N ASN A 333 -6.23 21.88 -7.48
CA ASN A 333 -5.69 21.24 -8.69
C ASN A 333 -4.31 20.59 -8.46
N GLY A 334 -3.83 20.54 -7.22
CA GLY A 334 -2.55 19.93 -6.83
C GLY A 334 -1.27 20.68 -7.23
N THR A 335 -1.39 21.83 -7.91
CA THR A 335 -0.26 22.67 -8.35
C THR A 335 0.07 23.82 -7.40
N GLU A 336 -0.81 24.15 -6.47
CA GLU A 336 -0.67 25.31 -5.58
C GLU A 336 -0.04 24.89 -4.25
N ARG A 337 1.02 25.60 -3.85
CA ARG A 337 1.67 25.42 -2.55
C ARG A 337 1.56 26.70 -1.75
N PHE A 338 0.94 26.61 -0.58
CA PHE A 338 0.77 27.71 0.36
C PHE A 338 1.77 27.56 1.51
N LYS A 339 2.28 28.67 2.04
CA LYS A 339 3.23 28.67 3.17
C LYS A 339 2.49 28.77 4.50
N LYS A 340 2.97 28.05 5.52
CA LYS A 340 2.51 28.15 6.92
C LYS A 340 3.69 28.36 7.87
N SER A 341 3.52 29.10 8.96
CA SER A 341 4.55 29.20 10.00
C SER A 341 4.57 27.92 10.82
N SER A 342 5.73 27.27 10.89
CA SER A 342 5.87 25.93 11.48
C SER A 342 5.90 25.91 13.02
N ASP A 343 5.81 27.05 13.69
CA ASP A 343 6.20 27.16 15.10
C ASP A 343 5.02 27.17 16.10
N LYS A 344 3.77 27.21 15.63
CA LYS A 344 2.59 27.34 16.50
C LYS A 344 1.60 26.18 16.45
N SER A 345 1.94 25.11 15.73
CA SER A 345 1.14 23.87 15.64
C SER A 345 1.32 22.96 16.87
N GLN A 346 2.37 23.19 17.67
CA GLN A 346 2.74 22.27 18.76
C GLN A 346 1.86 22.36 20.03
N LEU A 347 0.86 23.25 20.07
CA LEU A 347 0.03 23.48 21.26
C LEU A 347 -1.44 23.05 21.14
N LEU A 348 -1.95 22.75 19.94
CA LEU A 348 -3.36 22.36 19.74
C LEU A 348 -3.52 21.28 18.68
N GLY A 349 -3.10 20.05 19.02
CA GLY A 349 -3.79 18.79 18.67
C GLY A 349 -4.28 18.55 17.24
N GLY A 350 -3.67 19.15 16.23
CA GLY A 350 -3.98 18.91 14.81
C GLY A 350 -2.89 18.08 14.17
N ASP A 351 -3.19 16.83 13.88
CA ASP A 351 -2.30 15.87 13.21
C ASP A 351 -1.96 16.39 11.80
N GLU A 352 -0.70 16.80 11.63
CA GLU A 352 -0.15 17.30 10.38
C GLU A 352 0.80 16.24 9.78
N ASN A 353 0.53 15.88 8.52
CA ASN A 353 1.39 15.17 7.55
C ASN A 353 1.66 13.68 7.81
N GLU A 354 0.83 12.77 7.31
CA GLU A 354 1.09 11.31 7.39
C GLU A 354 2.35 10.84 6.63
N ASP A 355 2.81 11.51 5.57
CA ASP A 355 3.93 10.98 4.77
C ASP A 355 5.34 11.44 5.22
N GLU A 356 5.48 12.64 5.80
CA GLU A 356 6.78 13.15 6.32
C GLU A 356 6.92 12.96 7.84
N ASN A 357 5.80 12.73 8.53
CA ASN A 357 5.77 12.56 9.98
C ASN A 357 5.84 11.08 10.39
N GLU A 358 5.70 10.11 9.48
CA GLU A 358 5.88 8.69 9.85
C GLU A 358 7.34 8.40 10.22
N GLU A 359 8.30 8.83 9.40
CA GLU A 359 9.74 8.72 9.71
C GLU A 359 10.07 9.49 11.00
N SER A 360 9.54 10.71 11.14
CA SER A 360 9.78 11.58 12.30
C SER A 360 9.11 11.07 13.59
N ARG A 361 7.95 10.41 13.51
CA ARG A 361 7.26 9.77 14.64
C ARG A 361 7.94 8.46 15.03
N ILE A 362 8.42 7.68 14.05
CA ILE A 362 9.16 6.44 14.29
C ILE A 362 10.51 6.77 14.98
N ASP A 363 11.22 7.80 14.54
CA ASP A 363 12.48 8.23 15.15
C ASP A 363 12.28 8.76 16.58
N LYS A 364 11.27 9.62 16.80
CA LYS A 364 10.93 10.13 18.15
C LYS A 364 10.43 9.03 19.10
N PHE A 365 9.68 8.05 18.58
CA PHE A 365 9.26 6.88 19.35
C PHE A 365 10.44 5.96 19.66
N GLY A 366 11.45 5.91 18.78
CA GLY A 366 12.72 5.25 19.01
C GLY A 366 13.54 5.89 20.13
N GLU A 367 13.67 7.22 20.13
CA GLU A 367 14.38 7.96 21.19
C GLU A 367 13.69 7.81 22.55
N TRP A 368 12.36 7.88 22.62
CA TRP A 368 11.61 7.69 23.87
C TRP A 368 11.80 6.28 24.48
N LEU A 369 11.89 5.23 23.65
CA LEU A 369 12.16 3.87 24.11
C LEU A 369 13.60 3.65 24.61
N GLU A 370 14.55 4.49 24.21
CA GLU A 370 15.93 4.45 24.71
C GLU A 370 16.10 5.25 26.02
N GLU A 371 15.26 6.27 26.23
CA GLU A 371 15.29 7.09 27.45
C GLU A 371 14.60 6.40 28.64
N GLU A 372 13.69 5.46 28.41
CA GLU A 372 13.02 4.66 29.45
C GLU A 372 13.77 3.35 29.81
N ARG A 373 15.08 3.27 29.54
CA ARG A 373 15.89 2.05 29.81
C ARG A 373 16.96 2.19 30.89
#